data_AF-A0A2E3MZA8-F1
#
_entry.id   AF-A0A2E3MZA8-F1
#
_cell.length_a   1.000
_cell.length_b   1.000
_cell.length_c   1.000
_cell.angle_alpha   90.00
_cell.angle_beta   90.00
_cell.angle_gamma   90.00
#
_symmetry.space_group_name_H-M   'P 1'
#
loop_
_entity.id
_entity.type
_entity.pdbx_description
1 polymer ?
#
loop_
_entity_poly.entity_id
_entity_poly.type
_entity_poly.pdbx_seq_one_letter_code
_entity_poly.pdbx_strand_id
1 'polypeptide(L)'
;MDSSIKTIYPFVDFSKNNFKFYSKESENFELFHNKMRKIISQKRGKLNLYHIGGSHLQADIYTHDIRTYLQTRWEGVTGERGWVFPFDLAKTNNPGNYEFSSPNTWVPYRSVVQKPGKVNVDYGILGYLVTCSDSAIIIKFKHDRTTIKPQIKHLRIYHNIGEFPYWIHLGENEILKERITNNLEEGFSDIYFTDPINDLNIQFCRIYESAPELEIYGFLMMNDEPGFSYTSIGINGAGLYTYIDNIRFEEQLKSYPPDFFAYSVGTNDGNVPYNEFKPEIYKSNLEKMMQMALRANPNCALLLTVPNDSYYKRRYLNKNIERERTMIIELAREYNMAVWDLYGVMGGLGSSKTWESNGLMRGDLIHFTHSGYHFKAELYIDSLLKFIDQMEKIKTTNNKL
;
A
#
# COMPACT_ATOMS: atom_id res chain seq x y z
N MET A 1 -17.47 -14.97 -4.08
CA MET A 1 -18.31 -14.13 -3.20
C MET A 1 -19.57 -14.89 -2.81
N ASP A 2 -20.06 -14.76 -1.57
CA ASP A 2 -21.32 -15.39 -1.14
C ASP A 2 -22.50 -14.89 -2.00
N SER A 3 -23.34 -15.82 -2.47
CA SER A 3 -24.57 -15.50 -3.20
C SER A 3 -25.51 -14.57 -2.44
N SER A 4 -25.51 -14.61 -1.10
CA SER A 4 -26.35 -13.77 -0.24
C SER A 4 -26.04 -12.28 -0.36
N ILE A 5 -24.77 -11.92 -0.60
CA ILE A 5 -24.30 -10.54 -0.72
C ILE A 5 -25.01 -9.80 -1.87
N LYS A 6 -25.32 -10.50 -2.96
CA LYS A 6 -26.04 -9.92 -4.10
C LYS A 6 -27.48 -9.54 -3.74
N THR A 7 -28.07 -10.25 -2.79
CA THR A 7 -29.40 -9.95 -2.26
C THR A 7 -29.35 -8.82 -1.24
N ILE A 8 -28.29 -8.74 -0.43
CA ILE A 8 -28.11 -7.69 0.57
C ILE A 8 -27.80 -6.33 -0.10
N TYR A 9 -26.98 -6.32 -1.15
CA TYR A 9 -26.56 -5.11 -1.87
C TYR A 9 -26.94 -5.15 -3.36
N PRO A 10 -28.24 -5.12 -3.71
CA PRO A 10 -28.69 -5.25 -5.10
C PRO A 10 -28.35 -4.04 -5.98
N PHE A 11 -27.95 -2.92 -5.38
CA PHE A 11 -27.52 -1.70 -6.06
C PHE A 11 -26.06 -1.76 -6.57
N VAL A 12 -25.31 -2.80 -6.20
CA VAL A 12 -23.94 -3.01 -6.65
C VAL A 12 -23.95 -3.76 -7.98
N ASP A 13 -23.23 -3.24 -8.97
CA ASP A 13 -23.11 -3.87 -10.28
C ASP A 13 -21.98 -4.91 -10.27
N PHE A 14 -22.29 -6.10 -9.76
CA PHE A 14 -21.33 -7.22 -9.69
C PHE A 14 -20.83 -7.69 -11.06
N SER A 15 -21.54 -7.38 -12.16
CA SER A 15 -21.09 -7.70 -13.51
C SER A 15 -19.85 -6.90 -13.92
N LYS A 16 -19.70 -5.70 -13.34
CA LYS A 16 -18.53 -4.83 -13.53
C LYS A 16 -17.36 -5.13 -12.59
N ASN A 17 -17.55 -5.98 -11.58
CA ASN A 17 -16.50 -6.29 -10.60
C ASN A 17 -15.49 -7.30 -11.18
N ASN A 18 -14.52 -6.80 -11.95
CA ASN A 18 -13.42 -7.56 -12.54
C ASN A 18 -12.20 -6.66 -12.78
N PHE A 19 -11.04 -7.27 -12.99
CA PHE A 19 -9.90 -6.57 -13.60
C PHE A 19 -10.13 -6.50 -15.10
N LYS A 20 -10.49 -5.32 -15.59
CA LYS A 20 -10.81 -5.11 -17.00
C LYS A 20 -9.55 -4.76 -17.78
N PHE A 21 -9.28 -5.55 -18.81
CA PHE A 21 -8.23 -5.29 -19.79
C PHE A 21 -8.80 -4.56 -21.00
N TYR A 22 -8.00 -3.67 -21.58
CA TYR A 22 -8.36 -2.93 -22.79
C TYR A 22 -7.44 -3.23 -23.98
N SER A 23 -6.50 -4.15 -23.79
CA SER A 23 -5.64 -4.76 -24.79
C SER A 23 -6.00 -6.25 -24.94
N LYS A 24 -5.60 -6.87 -26.06
CA LYS A 24 -5.76 -8.32 -26.24
C LYS A 24 -4.81 -9.13 -25.35
N GLU A 25 -3.62 -8.59 -25.13
CA GLU A 25 -2.51 -9.21 -24.40
C GLU A 25 -2.03 -8.24 -23.31
N SER A 26 -1.52 -8.80 -22.21
CA SER A 26 -0.94 -8.02 -21.11
C SER A 26 0.20 -8.82 -20.49
N GLU A 27 1.40 -8.67 -21.06
CA GLU A 27 2.59 -9.45 -20.70
C GLU A 27 2.89 -9.37 -19.19
N ASN A 28 2.83 -8.17 -18.60
CA ASN A 28 3.07 -7.97 -17.16
C ASN A 28 2.08 -8.78 -16.30
N PHE A 29 0.79 -8.80 -16.65
CA PHE A 29 -0.22 -9.58 -15.90
C PHE A 29 -0.09 -11.08 -16.15
N GLU A 30 0.31 -11.51 -17.34
CA GLU A 30 0.61 -12.92 -17.63
C GLU A 30 1.83 -13.41 -16.82
N LEU A 31 2.90 -12.62 -16.78
CA LEU A 31 4.08 -12.89 -15.97
C LEU A 31 3.74 -12.91 -14.48
N PHE A 32 2.96 -11.93 -14.00
CA PHE A 32 2.48 -11.90 -12.62
C PHE A 32 1.67 -13.15 -12.27
N HIS A 33 0.70 -13.52 -13.10
CA HIS A 33 -0.09 -14.75 -12.94
C HIS A 33 0.80 -16.01 -12.92
N ASN A 34 1.80 -16.09 -13.80
CA ASN A 34 2.74 -17.20 -13.85
C ASN A 34 3.57 -17.32 -12.57
N LYS A 35 4.04 -16.20 -12.03
CA LYS A 35 4.74 -16.17 -10.74
C LYS A 35 3.82 -16.59 -9.59
N MET A 36 2.58 -16.10 -9.56
CA MET A 36 1.58 -16.50 -8.56
C MET A 36 1.37 -18.01 -8.56
N ARG A 37 1.16 -18.61 -9.74
CA ARG A 37 1.00 -20.06 -9.89
C ARG A 37 2.20 -20.84 -9.37
N LYS A 38 3.42 -20.41 -9.71
CA LYS A 38 4.65 -21.08 -9.26
C LYS A 38 4.75 -21.05 -7.74
N ILE A 39 4.50 -19.90 -7.12
CA ILE A 39 4.49 -19.76 -5.66
C ILE A 39 3.46 -20.69 -5.03
N ILE A 40 2.22 -20.70 -5.55
CA ILE A 40 1.12 -21.51 -5.01
C ILE A 40 1.39 -23.01 -5.16
N SER A 41 1.87 -23.45 -6.33
CA SER A 41 2.06 -24.88 -6.64
C SER A 41 3.37 -25.46 -6.13
N GLN A 42 4.44 -24.66 -6.12
CA GLN A 42 5.79 -25.11 -5.76
C GLN A 42 6.21 -24.67 -4.36
N LYS A 43 5.42 -23.83 -3.68
CA LYS A 43 5.73 -23.25 -2.37
C LYS A 43 7.13 -22.63 -2.34
N ARG A 44 7.47 -21.89 -3.40
CA ARG A 44 8.79 -21.29 -3.59
C ARG A 44 8.67 -19.92 -4.23
N GLY A 45 9.48 -18.99 -3.72
CA GLY A 45 9.57 -17.62 -4.21
C GLY A 45 8.57 -16.69 -3.53
N LYS A 46 8.69 -15.41 -3.87
CA LYS A 46 7.94 -14.33 -3.25
C LYS A 46 7.42 -13.37 -4.32
N LEU A 47 6.27 -12.76 -4.04
CA LEU A 47 5.70 -11.69 -4.84
C LEU A 47 5.49 -10.44 -3.97
N ASN A 48 6.01 -9.32 -4.44
CA ASN A 48 5.90 -8.03 -3.77
C ASN A 48 4.74 -7.22 -4.33
N LEU A 49 3.65 -7.13 -3.58
CA LEU A 49 2.45 -6.39 -3.94
C LEU A 49 2.42 -5.06 -3.19
N TYR A 50 2.23 -3.98 -3.92
CA TYR A 50 2.06 -2.64 -3.37
C TYR A 50 0.68 -2.09 -3.71
N HIS A 51 0.07 -1.38 -2.78
CA HIS A 51 -1.20 -0.70 -2.99
C HIS A 51 -1.11 0.72 -2.43
N ILE A 52 -1.13 1.71 -3.32
CA ILE A 52 -1.05 3.13 -2.96
C ILE A 52 -2.41 3.81 -3.00
N GLY A 53 -2.62 4.76 -2.10
CA GLY A 53 -3.88 5.49 -2.01
C GLY A 53 -3.88 6.58 -0.94
N GLY A 54 -5.05 7.15 -0.67
CA GLY A 54 -5.20 8.22 0.32
C GLY A 54 -5.61 7.72 1.71
N SER A 55 -6.53 8.46 2.32
CA SER A 55 -7.16 8.13 3.61
C SER A 55 -7.81 6.74 3.65
N HIS A 56 -8.33 6.27 2.51
CA HIS A 56 -8.93 4.94 2.40
C HIS A 56 -7.95 3.80 2.73
N LEU A 57 -6.65 4.00 2.53
CA LEU A 57 -5.61 2.99 2.74
C LEU A 57 -4.87 3.14 4.05
N GLN A 58 -4.77 4.36 4.59
CA GLN A 58 -3.96 4.60 5.80
C GLN A 58 -4.42 3.76 6.99
N ALA A 59 -5.72 3.56 7.16
CA ALA A 59 -6.26 2.73 8.24
C ALA A 59 -6.05 1.22 7.99
N ASP A 60 -5.58 0.82 6.82
CA ASP A 60 -5.30 -0.54 6.37
C ASP A 60 -6.45 -1.54 6.54
N ILE A 61 -7.70 -1.11 6.75
CA ILE A 61 -8.83 -2.05 6.98
C ILE A 61 -9.02 -2.95 5.76
N TYR A 62 -9.25 -2.35 4.60
CA TYR A 62 -9.57 -3.14 3.40
C TYR A 62 -8.32 -3.82 2.80
N THR A 63 -7.13 -3.21 2.91
CA THR A 63 -5.86 -3.81 2.45
C THR A 63 -5.37 -4.90 3.39
N HIS A 64 -5.72 -4.83 4.68
CA HIS A 64 -5.46 -5.92 5.62
C HIS A 64 -6.29 -7.16 5.30
N ASP A 65 -7.56 -7.03 4.88
CA ASP A 65 -8.36 -8.16 4.42
C ASP A 65 -7.74 -8.82 3.19
N ILE A 66 -7.29 -8.02 2.22
CA ILE A 66 -6.61 -8.52 1.01
C ILE A 66 -5.32 -9.25 1.40
N ARG A 67 -4.50 -8.66 2.29
CA ARG A 67 -3.29 -9.29 2.82
C ARG A 67 -3.63 -10.61 3.52
N THR A 68 -4.62 -10.60 4.41
CA THR A 68 -5.09 -11.77 5.15
C THR A 68 -5.48 -12.87 4.19
N TYR A 69 -6.31 -12.56 3.19
CA TYR A 69 -6.70 -13.50 2.17
C TYR A 69 -5.48 -14.13 1.49
N LEU A 70 -4.56 -13.33 0.96
CA LEU A 70 -3.38 -13.82 0.24
C LEU A 70 -2.49 -14.71 1.12
N GLN A 71 -2.35 -14.37 2.40
CA GLN A 71 -1.43 -15.05 3.33
C GLN A 71 -2.04 -16.28 4.01
N THR A 72 -3.35 -16.49 3.93
CA THR A 72 -4.03 -17.69 4.46
C THR A 72 -4.68 -18.58 3.42
N ARG A 73 -4.83 -18.11 2.17
CA ARG A 73 -5.61 -18.84 1.16
C ARG A 73 -4.97 -20.17 0.78
N TRP A 74 -3.64 -20.23 0.77
CA TRP A 74 -2.87 -21.41 0.36
C TRP A 74 -1.90 -21.83 1.45
N GLU A 75 -1.92 -23.12 1.78
CA GLU A 75 -1.08 -23.70 2.83
C GLU A 75 0.42 -23.62 2.48
N GLY A 76 1.22 -23.06 3.39
CA GLY A 76 2.66 -22.87 3.20
C GLY A 76 3.01 -21.76 2.21
N VAL A 77 2.14 -20.75 2.07
CA VAL A 77 2.30 -19.59 1.16
C VAL A 77 1.99 -18.30 1.90
N THR A 78 2.53 -18.12 3.10
CA THR A 78 2.24 -16.96 3.96
C THR A 78 3.00 -15.72 3.52
N GLY A 79 4.25 -15.85 3.07
CA GLY A 79 5.10 -14.70 2.75
C GLY A 79 5.44 -13.86 3.97
N GLU A 80 5.43 -12.53 3.82
CA GLU A 80 6.02 -11.60 4.79
C GLU A 80 5.13 -10.36 5.03
N ARG A 81 5.50 -9.54 6.01
CA ARG A 81 4.72 -8.34 6.37
C ARG A 81 4.90 -7.19 5.38
N GLY A 82 6.10 -7.02 4.82
CA GLY A 82 6.43 -5.88 3.96
C GLY A 82 6.64 -4.60 4.77
N TRP A 83 6.31 -3.44 4.18
CA TRP A 83 6.53 -2.16 4.82
C TRP A 83 5.49 -1.86 5.92
N VAL A 84 5.96 -1.24 7.00
CA VAL A 84 5.14 -0.64 8.05
C VAL A 84 5.77 0.68 8.53
N PHE A 85 4.94 1.56 9.09
CA PHE A 85 5.36 2.83 9.66
C PHE A 85 4.86 2.94 11.10
N PRO A 86 5.64 3.54 12.03
CA PRO A 86 5.19 3.77 13.41
C PRO A 86 4.16 4.90 13.52
N PHE A 87 2.94 4.69 13.01
CA PHE A 87 1.87 5.70 13.03
C PHE A 87 1.44 6.11 14.44
N ASP A 88 1.53 5.20 15.42
CA ASP A 88 1.26 5.51 16.82
C ASP A 88 2.22 6.58 17.35
N LEU A 89 3.52 6.46 17.02
CA LEU A 89 4.54 7.46 17.37
C LEU A 89 4.30 8.78 16.65
N ALA A 90 3.74 8.72 15.44
CA ALA A 90 3.35 9.90 14.68
C ALA A 90 2.00 10.51 15.11
N LYS A 91 1.31 9.94 16.11
CA LYS A 91 0.02 10.41 16.63
C LYS A 91 -1.05 10.60 15.53
N THR A 92 -1.09 9.66 14.58
CA THR A 92 -2.05 9.65 13.47
C THR A 92 -2.76 8.31 13.40
N ASN A 93 -3.73 8.16 12.49
CA ASN A 93 -4.48 6.92 12.35
C ASN A 93 -3.54 5.76 12.00
N ASN A 94 -3.43 4.80 12.91
CA ASN A 94 -2.64 3.59 12.77
C ASN A 94 -3.51 2.42 12.27
N PRO A 95 -2.99 1.56 11.37
CA PRO A 95 -3.56 0.24 11.11
C PRO A 95 -3.84 -0.56 12.39
N GLY A 96 -5.03 -1.11 12.51
CA GLY A 96 -5.41 -1.89 13.70
C GLY A 96 -4.72 -3.25 13.84
N ASN A 97 -3.89 -3.66 12.87
CA ASN A 97 -3.27 -4.97 12.79
C ASN A 97 -1.83 -5.03 13.34
N TYR A 98 -1.29 -3.90 13.81
CA TYR A 98 -0.03 -3.81 14.53
C TYR A 98 -0.01 -2.56 15.42
N GLU A 99 0.92 -2.55 16.36
CA GLU A 99 1.12 -1.42 17.27
C GLU A 99 2.62 -1.11 17.35
N PHE A 100 2.95 0.17 17.28
CA PHE A 100 4.24 0.69 17.69
C PHE A 100 4.12 1.45 19.01
N SER A 101 5.11 1.30 19.89
CA SER A 101 5.15 2.06 21.13
C SER A 101 6.55 2.49 21.51
N SER A 102 6.64 3.59 22.25
CA SER A 102 7.90 4.17 22.71
C SER A 102 7.63 4.99 23.98
N PRO A 103 8.51 4.96 24.98
CA PRO A 103 8.45 5.88 26.11
C PRO A 103 8.94 7.29 25.75
N ASN A 104 9.61 7.44 24.60
CA ASN A 104 10.23 8.69 24.16
C ASN A 104 9.22 9.66 23.54
N THR A 105 9.63 10.92 23.38
CA THR A 105 8.83 11.93 22.68
C THR A 105 9.23 12.01 21.21
N TRP A 106 8.23 11.91 20.33
CA TRP A 106 8.42 11.89 18.87
C TRP A 106 7.80 13.11 18.19
N VAL A 107 8.48 13.64 17.18
CA VAL A 107 7.99 14.72 16.32
C VAL A 107 7.59 14.13 14.96
N PRO A 108 6.29 14.19 14.59
CA PRO A 108 5.83 13.67 13.31
C PRO A 108 5.97 14.65 12.15
N TYR A 109 6.28 14.09 10.99
CA TYR A 109 6.31 14.74 9.70
C TYR A 109 5.46 13.94 8.72
N ARG A 110 4.63 14.64 7.94
CA ARG A 110 3.77 14.03 6.92
C ARG A 110 3.82 14.90 5.66
N SER A 111 4.12 14.29 4.52
CA SER A 111 4.37 15.03 3.27
C SER A 111 3.20 15.89 2.77
N VAL A 112 1.95 15.55 3.15
CA VAL A 112 0.76 16.36 2.86
C VAL A 112 0.77 17.71 3.60
N VAL A 113 1.32 17.75 4.83
CA VAL A 113 1.30 18.94 5.70
C VAL A 113 2.62 19.69 5.60
N GLN A 114 3.73 18.99 5.85
CA GLN A 114 5.09 19.52 5.75
C GLN A 114 5.69 19.12 4.40
N LYS A 115 5.34 19.86 3.35
CA LYS A 115 5.80 19.57 1.98
C LYS A 115 7.34 19.66 1.87
N PRO A 116 8.01 18.78 1.10
CA PRO A 116 9.47 18.78 0.92
C PRO A 116 10.07 20.15 0.59
N GLY A 117 9.39 20.99 -0.22
CA GLY A 117 9.85 22.35 -0.51
C GLY A 117 9.74 23.38 0.63
N LYS A 118 9.22 22.99 1.80
CA LYS A 118 8.97 23.87 2.95
C LYS A 118 9.70 23.43 4.22
N VAL A 119 10.25 22.23 4.24
CA VAL A 119 10.96 21.65 5.38
C VAL A 119 12.22 20.97 4.88
N ASN A 120 13.27 20.93 5.69
CA ASN A 120 14.52 20.28 5.34
C ASN A 120 14.45 18.77 5.65
N VAL A 121 13.45 18.07 5.11
CA VAL A 121 13.29 16.62 5.23
C VAL A 121 12.76 16.05 3.91
N ASP A 122 13.29 14.89 3.52
CA ASP A 122 12.88 14.18 2.31
C ASP A 122 12.01 12.97 2.66
N TYR A 123 10.88 12.82 2.00
CA TYR A 123 9.98 11.69 2.26
C TYR A 123 10.22 10.54 1.30
N GLY A 124 10.11 9.34 1.85
CA GLY A 124 10.16 8.08 1.12
C GLY A 124 8.80 7.54 0.69
N ILE A 125 8.73 6.23 0.47
CA ILE A 125 7.57 5.52 -0.08
C ILE A 125 6.32 5.67 0.78
N LEU A 126 6.46 5.70 2.11
CA LEU A 126 5.34 5.82 3.04
C LEU A 126 4.87 7.26 3.23
N GLY A 127 5.69 8.26 2.89
CA GLY A 127 5.36 9.69 3.01
C GLY A 127 5.26 10.24 4.45
N TYR A 128 5.86 9.52 5.40
CA TYR A 128 5.96 9.92 6.80
C TYR A 128 7.39 9.81 7.31
N LEU A 129 7.66 10.56 8.37
CA LEU A 129 8.89 10.54 9.15
C LEU A 129 8.51 10.82 10.61
N VAL A 130 9.17 10.17 11.55
CA VAL A 130 9.19 10.61 12.96
C VAL A 130 10.63 10.88 13.38
N THR A 131 10.85 11.96 14.14
CA THR A 131 12.15 12.27 14.73
C THR A 131 12.13 12.20 16.26
N CYS A 132 13.27 11.86 16.85
CA CYS A 132 13.45 11.86 18.30
C CYS A 132 14.83 12.40 18.68
N SER A 133 14.85 13.34 19.62
CA SER A 133 16.07 14.03 20.08
C SER A 133 16.66 13.46 21.36
N ASP A 134 16.06 12.40 21.92
CA ASP A 134 16.56 11.76 23.15
C ASP A 134 17.89 11.03 22.89
N SER A 135 18.68 10.82 23.94
CA SER A 135 19.97 10.12 23.85
C SER A 135 19.85 8.59 23.84
N ALA A 136 18.80 8.06 24.47
CA ALA A 136 18.45 6.65 24.49
C ALA A 136 16.99 6.49 24.08
N ILE A 137 16.76 5.85 22.94
CA ILE A 137 15.47 5.79 22.27
C ILE A 137 15.03 4.34 22.17
N ILE A 138 13.79 4.04 22.51
CA ILE A 138 13.22 2.69 22.42
C ILE A 138 12.05 2.71 21.45
N ILE A 139 12.05 1.80 20.49
CA ILE A 139 10.91 1.52 19.61
C ILE A 139 10.52 0.05 19.78
N LYS A 140 9.25 -0.17 20.11
CA LYS A 140 8.66 -1.51 20.19
C LYS A 140 7.66 -1.71 19.08
N PHE A 141 7.58 -2.93 18.56
CA PHE A 141 6.58 -3.37 17.59
C PHE A 141 5.97 -4.68 18.02
N LYS A 142 4.66 -4.84 17.84
CA LYS A 142 3.98 -6.14 17.91
C LYS A 142 2.82 -6.18 16.92
N HIS A 143 2.43 -7.37 16.52
CA HIS A 143 1.13 -7.58 15.87
C HIS A 143 -0.02 -7.39 16.88
N ASP A 144 -1.06 -6.66 16.48
CA ASP A 144 -2.27 -6.43 17.31
C ASP A 144 -3.52 -6.82 16.52
N ARG A 145 -4.57 -7.32 17.19
CA ARG A 145 -5.89 -7.66 16.61
C ARG A 145 -5.89 -8.36 15.23
N THR A 146 -4.89 -9.17 14.96
CA THR A 146 -4.71 -9.91 13.70
C THR A 146 -4.30 -11.35 13.99
N THR A 147 -4.77 -12.28 13.15
CA THR A 147 -4.30 -13.67 13.11
C THR A 147 -3.08 -13.83 12.20
N ILE A 148 -2.80 -12.83 11.37
CA ILE A 148 -1.72 -12.84 10.38
C ILE A 148 -0.50 -12.18 10.98
N LYS A 149 0.49 -13.00 11.31
CA LYS A 149 1.73 -12.60 11.99
C LYS A 149 2.96 -13.21 11.29
N PRO A 150 3.29 -12.78 10.05
CA PRO A 150 4.46 -13.29 9.37
C PRO A 150 5.70 -12.97 10.19
N GLN A 151 6.52 -13.98 10.44
CA GLN A 151 7.72 -13.80 11.26
C GLN A 151 8.75 -12.97 10.51
N ILE A 152 9.65 -12.33 11.25
CA ILE A 152 10.68 -11.42 10.75
C ILE A 152 12.03 -12.12 10.87
N LYS A 153 12.70 -12.35 9.75
CA LYS A 153 14.07 -12.88 9.72
C LYS A 153 15.09 -11.88 9.18
N HIS A 154 14.59 -10.87 8.47
CA HIS A 154 15.38 -9.74 7.98
C HIS A 154 14.56 -8.47 8.19
N LEU A 155 15.10 -7.55 9.00
CA LEU A 155 14.51 -6.24 9.25
C LEU A 155 15.38 -5.17 8.57
N ARG A 156 14.75 -4.32 7.75
CA ARG A 156 15.38 -3.07 7.29
C ARG A 156 14.72 -1.88 7.98
N ILE A 157 15.54 -1.00 8.55
CA ILE A 157 15.12 0.23 9.22
C ILE A 157 15.59 1.41 8.40
N TYR A 158 14.67 2.19 7.83
CA TYR A 158 15.03 3.42 7.12
C TYR A 158 15.14 4.55 8.12
N HIS A 159 16.33 5.13 8.21
CA HIS A 159 16.70 6.15 9.18
C HIS A 159 17.45 7.31 8.51
N ASN A 160 18.20 8.10 9.29
CA ASN A 160 19.02 9.22 8.81
C ASN A 160 19.87 8.83 7.59
N ILE A 161 19.95 9.75 6.63
CA ILE A 161 20.85 9.66 5.46
C ILE A 161 22.18 10.31 5.81
N GLY A 162 23.27 9.71 5.34
CA GLY A 162 24.63 10.15 5.62
C GLY A 162 25.05 9.72 7.01
N GLU A 163 24.86 10.58 8.01
CA GLU A 163 25.34 10.27 9.37
C GLU A 163 24.29 9.53 10.19
N PHE A 164 24.66 8.36 10.72
CA PHE A 164 23.82 7.57 11.63
C PHE A 164 24.63 7.17 12.89
N PRO A 165 24.76 8.08 13.87
CA PRO A 165 25.66 7.90 15.02
C PRO A 165 24.93 7.23 16.20
N TYR A 166 24.23 6.13 15.90
CA TYR A 166 23.44 5.39 16.88
C TYR A 166 23.92 3.94 16.98
N TRP A 167 24.17 3.50 18.20
CA TRP A 167 24.31 2.07 18.50
C TRP A 167 22.92 1.44 18.59
N ILE A 168 22.73 0.31 17.90
CA ILE A 168 21.48 -0.46 17.90
C ILE A 168 21.63 -1.68 18.82
N HIS A 169 20.65 -1.88 19.70
CA HIS A 169 20.51 -3.07 20.54
C HIS A 169 19.09 -3.63 20.46
N LEU A 170 18.93 -4.94 20.33
CA LEU A 170 17.65 -5.60 20.02
C LEU A 170 16.97 -6.21 21.25
N GLY A 171 17.36 -5.79 22.44
CA GLY A 171 16.78 -6.27 23.70
C GLY A 171 16.98 -7.77 23.85
N GLU A 172 15.91 -8.51 24.11
CA GLU A 172 15.95 -9.98 24.21
C GLU A 172 16.28 -10.65 22.87
N ASN A 173 15.98 -10.01 21.74
CA ASN A 173 16.26 -10.54 20.40
C ASN A 173 17.75 -10.39 19.99
N GLU A 174 18.58 -9.73 20.80
CA GLU A 174 20.01 -9.54 20.51
C GLU A 174 20.75 -10.88 20.34
N ILE A 175 20.34 -11.92 21.07
CA ILE A 175 20.92 -13.27 20.94
C ILE A 175 20.66 -13.92 19.58
N LEU A 176 19.59 -13.50 18.89
CA LEU A 176 19.19 -14.03 17.59
C LEU A 176 19.83 -13.25 16.44
N LYS A 177 20.42 -12.08 16.72
CA LYS A 177 21.05 -11.21 15.73
C LYS A 177 22.28 -11.90 15.13
N GLU A 178 22.20 -12.18 13.83
CA GLU A 178 23.32 -12.71 13.06
C GLU A 178 24.30 -11.59 12.68
N ARG A 179 23.78 -10.51 12.08
CA ARG A 179 24.58 -9.35 11.64
C ARG A 179 23.74 -8.11 11.46
N ILE A 180 24.40 -6.95 11.51
CA ILE A 180 23.85 -5.64 11.12
C ILE A 180 24.75 -5.03 10.04
N THR A 181 24.15 -4.49 8.99
CA THR A 181 24.84 -3.75 7.93
C THR A 181 24.17 -2.41 7.71
N ASN A 182 24.95 -1.34 7.60
CA ASN A 182 24.44 0.02 7.40
C ASN A 182 24.71 0.48 5.97
N ASN A 183 23.69 1.04 5.32
CA ASN A 183 23.82 1.81 4.09
C ASN A 183 23.54 3.27 4.43
N LEU A 184 24.61 4.04 4.57
CA LEU A 184 24.53 5.46 4.92
C LEU A 184 24.11 6.32 3.72
N GLU A 185 24.39 5.89 2.49
CA GLU A 185 24.01 6.63 1.27
C GLU A 185 22.49 6.60 1.07
N GLU A 186 21.86 5.44 1.26
CA GLU A 186 20.40 5.28 1.18
C GLU A 186 19.72 5.39 2.56
N GLY A 187 20.46 5.67 3.63
CA GLY A 187 19.92 5.88 4.98
C GLY A 187 19.10 4.70 5.52
N PHE A 188 19.67 3.50 5.55
CA PHE A 188 19.04 2.35 6.22
C PHE A 188 20.03 1.41 6.91
N SER A 189 19.51 0.65 7.87
CA SER A 189 20.20 -0.47 8.52
C SER A 189 19.46 -1.77 8.23
N ASP A 190 20.19 -2.79 7.78
CA ASP A 190 19.70 -4.16 7.63
C ASP A 190 20.15 -5.01 8.82
N ILE A 191 19.21 -5.72 9.42
CA ILE A 191 19.41 -6.60 10.57
C ILE A 191 18.93 -7.99 10.19
N TYR A 192 19.82 -8.97 10.27
CA TYR A 192 19.53 -10.37 9.95
C TYR A 192 19.48 -11.19 11.23
N PHE A 193 18.51 -12.09 11.31
CA PHE A 193 18.32 -12.97 12.45
C PHE A 193 18.58 -14.43 12.06
N THR A 194 19.22 -15.16 12.96
CA THR A 194 19.47 -16.61 12.85
C THR A 194 18.15 -17.38 12.84
N ASP A 195 17.30 -17.10 13.83
CA ASP A 195 15.91 -17.57 13.92
C ASP A 195 14.93 -16.39 13.84
N PRO A 196 13.74 -16.59 13.26
CA PRO A 196 12.81 -15.51 13.03
C PRO A 196 12.11 -15.05 14.34
N ILE A 197 11.81 -13.75 14.41
CA ILE A 197 11.15 -13.09 15.55
C ILE A 197 9.73 -12.63 15.21
N ASN A 198 8.89 -12.39 16.23
CA ASN A 198 7.49 -11.99 16.04
C ASN A 198 7.20 -10.54 16.49
N ASP A 199 8.08 -9.97 17.29
CA ASP A 199 7.98 -8.64 17.86
C ASP A 199 9.36 -7.99 17.86
N LEU A 200 9.39 -6.66 17.98
CA LEU A 200 10.63 -5.90 18.02
C LEU A 200 10.70 -5.11 19.33
N ASN A 201 11.87 -5.06 19.93
CA ASN A 201 12.23 -4.14 20.99
C ASN A 201 13.62 -3.59 20.69
N ILE A 202 13.67 -2.44 20.04
CA ILE A 202 14.91 -1.87 19.50
C ILE A 202 15.26 -0.64 20.33
N GLN A 203 16.50 -0.60 20.79
CA GLN A 203 17.09 0.55 21.44
C GLN A 203 18.12 1.19 20.52
N PHE A 204 18.05 2.51 20.39
CA PHE A 204 19.05 3.36 19.75
C PHE A 204 19.72 4.21 20.82
N CYS A 205 21.04 4.14 20.93
CA CYS A 205 21.83 4.96 21.85
C CYS A 205 22.78 5.86 21.06
N ARG A 206 22.74 7.17 21.28
CA ARG A 206 23.68 8.10 20.67
C ARG A 206 25.12 7.74 21.04
N ILE A 207 26.01 7.79 20.06
CA ILE A 207 27.44 7.54 20.26
C ILE A 207 28.13 8.80 20.82
N TYR A 208 27.60 9.99 20.55
CA TYR A 208 28.12 11.26 21.06
C TYR A 208 26.99 12.31 21.24
N GLU A 209 27.25 13.34 22.04
CA GLU A 209 26.22 14.30 22.51
C GLU A 209 25.60 15.14 21.39
N SER A 210 26.43 15.63 20.47
CA SER A 210 26.00 16.48 19.34
C SER A 210 25.43 15.72 18.13
N ALA A 211 25.05 14.45 18.30
CA ALA A 211 24.51 13.64 17.21
C ALA A 211 23.19 14.22 16.67
N PRO A 212 22.96 14.18 15.33
CA PRO A 212 21.65 14.51 14.77
C PRO A 212 20.52 13.71 15.41
N GLU A 213 19.31 14.27 15.42
CA GLU A 213 18.11 13.56 15.87
C GLU A 213 17.92 12.26 15.09
N LEU A 214 17.44 11.21 15.77
CA LEU A 214 17.11 9.96 15.09
C LEU A 214 15.91 10.20 14.19
N GLU A 215 16.08 9.94 12.90
CA GLU A 215 15.00 9.92 11.92
C GLU A 215 14.55 8.48 11.68
N ILE A 216 13.24 8.25 11.57
CA ILE A 216 12.67 6.96 11.18
C ILE A 216 11.62 7.17 10.08
N TYR A 217 11.91 6.65 8.89
CA TYR A 217 11.06 6.72 7.70
C TYR A 217 10.16 5.49 7.52
N GLY A 218 10.46 4.40 8.24
CA GLY A 218 9.68 3.17 8.22
C GLY A 218 10.54 1.92 8.40
N PHE A 219 9.85 0.78 8.45
CA PHE A 219 10.45 -0.53 8.60
C PHE A 219 9.98 -1.42 7.45
N LEU A 220 10.89 -2.19 6.87
CA LEU A 220 10.58 -3.26 5.94
C LEU A 220 10.87 -4.60 6.62
N MET A 221 9.81 -5.37 6.84
CA MET A 221 9.81 -6.62 7.60
C MET A 221 9.75 -7.82 6.64
N MET A 222 10.88 -8.50 6.51
CA MET A 222 11.11 -9.56 5.52
C MET A 222 11.42 -10.91 6.18
N ASN A 223 11.27 -11.97 5.39
CA ASN A 223 11.64 -13.34 5.76
C ASN A 223 11.99 -14.18 4.52
N ASP A 224 12.26 -15.46 4.73
CA ASP A 224 12.57 -16.41 3.65
C ASP A 224 11.33 -17.21 3.19
N GLU A 225 10.17 -16.98 3.82
CA GLU A 225 8.96 -17.77 3.57
C GLU A 225 8.39 -17.49 2.17
N PRO A 226 7.97 -18.54 1.44
CA PRO A 226 7.30 -18.37 0.17
C PRO A 226 5.93 -17.70 0.36
N GLY A 227 5.54 -16.86 -0.59
CA GLY A 227 4.21 -16.24 -0.60
C GLY A 227 4.20 -14.78 -1.01
N PHE A 228 3.36 -14.00 -0.34
CA PHE A 228 3.04 -12.64 -0.74
C PHE A 228 3.48 -11.64 0.32
N SER A 229 4.09 -10.54 -0.11
CA SER A 229 4.21 -9.30 0.65
C SER A 229 3.12 -8.35 0.15
N TYR A 230 2.28 -7.79 1.02
CA TYR A 230 1.23 -6.84 0.61
C TYR A 230 1.33 -5.53 1.40
N THR A 231 2.03 -4.56 0.80
CA THR A 231 2.31 -3.26 1.39
C THR A 231 1.19 -2.27 1.06
N SER A 232 0.60 -1.68 2.11
CA SER A 232 -0.37 -0.58 1.97
C SER A 232 0.35 0.75 2.16
N ILE A 233 0.26 1.63 1.16
CA ILE A 233 0.81 2.99 1.18
C ILE A 233 -0.37 3.95 1.22
N GLY A 234 -0.67 4.47 2.41
CA GLY A 234 -1.80 5.36 2.63
C GLY A 234 -1.41 6.62 3.39
N ILE A 235 -1.61 7.78 2.77
CA ILE A 235 -1.44 9.08 3.43
C ILE A 235 -2.77 9.82 3.40
N ASN A 236 -3.34 10.12 4.56
CA ASN A 236 -4.58 10.89 4.65
C ASN A 236 -4.38 12.30 4.04
N GLY A 237 -5.26 12.64 3.09
CA GLY A 237 -5.23 13.89 2.34
C GLY A 237 -4.32 13.88 1.11
N ALA A 238 -3.61 12.78 0.82
CA ALA A 238 -2.74 12.74 -0.36
C ALA A 238 -3.51 12.65 -1.68
N GLY A 239 -3.02 13.40 -2.66
CA GLY A 239 -3.27 13.17 -4.08
C GLY A 239 -2.00 12.67 -4.78
N LEU A 240 -2.03 12.50 -6.10
CA LEU A 240 -0.87 11.99 -6.84
C LEU A 240 0.35 12.92 -6.71
N TYR A 241 0.11 14.23 -6.70
CA TYR A 241 1.14 15.25 -6.51
C TYR A 241 1.91 15.08 -5.20
N THR A 242 1.27 14.57 -4.14
CA THR A 242 1.93 14.33 -2.86
C THR A 242 3.02 13.27 -2.98
N TYR A 243 2.74 12.18 -3.69
CA TYR A 243 3.69 11.08 -3.85
C TYR A 243 4.80 11.41 -4.84
N ILE A 244 4.51 12.19 -5.88
CA ILE A 244 5.52 12.68 -6.82
C ILE A 244 6.53 13.59 -6.12
N ASP A 245 6.05 14.42 -5.18
CA ASP A 245 6.91 15.31 -4.40
C ASP A 245 7.79 14.54 -3.37
N ASN A 246 7.47 13.27 -3.05
CA ASN A 246 8.32 12.45 -2.18
C ASN A 246 9.59 12.04 -2.94
N ILE A 247 10.66 12.83 -2.82
CA ILE A 247 11.92 12.69 -3.58
C ILE A 247 12.52 11.28 -3.48
N ARG A 248 12.38 10.61 -2.33
CA ARG A 248 12.95 9.27 -2.09
C ARG A 248 12.01 8.12 -2.43
N PHE A 249 10.82 8.41 -2.96
CA PHE A 249 9.83 7.38 -3.28
C PHE A 249 10.39 6.31 -4.23
N GLU A 250 11.00 6.74 -5.34
CA GLU A 250 11.52 5.82 -6.36
C GLU A 250 12.77 5.07 -5.89
N GLU A 251 13.67 5.72 -5.16
CA GLU A 251 14.86 5.10 -4.54
C GLU A 251 14.44 3.93 -3.63
N GLN A 252 13.54 4.19 -2.69
CA GLN A 252 13.07 3.15 -1.77
C GLN A 252 12.29 2.05 -2.49
N LEU A 253 11.50 2.40 -3.51
CA LEU A 253 10.80 1.40 -4.32
C LEU A 253 11.77 0.48 -5.07
N LYS A 254 12.91 0.99 -5.57
CA LYS A 254 13.97 0.18 -6.21
C LYS A 254 14.69 -0.75 -5.23
N SER A 255 14.80 -0.35 -3.97
CA SER A 255 15.45 -1.18 -2.94
C SER A 255 14.63 -2.44 -2.60
N TYR A 256 13.32 -2.44 -2.86
CA TYR A 256 12.45 -3.61 -2.75
C TYR A 256 11.38 -3.64 -3.86
N PRO A 257 11.75 -4.02 -5.09
CA PRO A 257 10.93 -3.80 -6.28
C PRO A 257 9.55 -4.46 -6.24
N PRO A 258 8.52 -3.80 -6.82
CA PRO A 258 7.16 -4.34 -6.92
C PRO A 258 7.05 -5.37 -8.05
N ASP A 259 6.37 -6.49 -7.81
CA ASP A 259 5.88 -7.37 -8.88
C ASP A 259 4.47 -6.99 -9.34
N PHE A 260 3.71 -6.34 -8.45
CA PHE A 260 2.39 -5.82 -8.72
C PHE A 260 2.16 -4.52 -7.94
N PHE A 261 1.52 -3.55 -8.59
CA PHE A 261 1.27 -2.23 -8.01
C PHE A 261 -0.16 -1.76 -8.31
N ALA A 262 -0.98 -1.59 -7.28
CA ALA A 262 -2.33 -1.04 -7.38
C ALA A 262 -2.38 0.45 -7.03
N TYR A 263 -3.04 1.26 -7.87
CA TYR A 263 -3.17 2.72 -7.72
C TYR A 263 -4.61 3.11 -7.37
N SER A 264 -4.86 3.37 -6.08
CA SER A 264 -6.11 3.89 -5.49
C SER A 264 -5.96 5.31 -4.96
N VAL A 265 -5.35 6.18 -5.78
CA VAL A 265 -5.22 7.62 -5.55
C VAL A 265 -6.11 8.36 -6.54
N GLY A 266 -6.73 9.47 -6.13
CA GLY A 266 -7.57 10.30 -6.99
C GLY A 266 -8.67 11.03 -6.23
N THR A 267 -9.16 10.46 -5.11
CA THR A 267 -10.21 11.11 -4.29
C THR A 267 -9.89 12.57 -3.96
N ASN A 268 -8.65 12.89 -3.58
CA ASN A 268 -8.27 14.28 -3.27
C ASN A 268 -7.94 15.11 -4.53
N ASP A 269 -7.44 14.50 -5.59
CA ASP A 269 -7.18 15.16 -6.88
C ASP A 269 -8.49 15.65 -7.52
N GLY A 270 -9.54 14.82 -7.50
CA GLY A 270 -10.86 15.11 -8.04
C GLY A 270 -11.80 15.86 -7.08
N ASN A 271 -11.49 16.00 -5.79
CA ASN A 271 -12.35 16.68 -4.80
C ASN A 271 -12.19 18.22 -4.82
N VAL A 272 -12.33 18.80 -6.00
CA VAL A 272 -12.28 20.24 -6.29
C VAL A 272 -13.48 20.65 -7.16
N PRO A 273 -13.79 21.95 -7.30
CA PRO A 273 -14.79 22.41 -8.26
C PRO A 273 -14.55 21.88 -9.67
N TYR A 274 -15.63 21.63 -10.43
CA TYR A 274 -15.56 20.99 -11.75
C TYR A 274 -14.65 21.73 -12.74
N ASN A 275 -14.68 23.07 -12.73
CA ASN A 275 -13.85 23.94 -13.57
C ASN A 275 -12.38 24.01 -13.15
N GLU A 276 -12.05 23.62 -11.91
CA GLU A 276 -10.68 23.61 -11.38
C GLU A 276 -9.98 22.27 -11.62
N PHE A 277 -10.74 21.17 -11.74
CA PHE A 277 -10.16 19.86 -12.06
C PHE A 277 -9.59 19.84 -13.49
N LYS A 278 -8.32 19.45 -13.59
CA LYS A 278 -7.55 19.35 -14.83
C LYS A 278 -7.19 17.88 -15.12
N PRO A 279 -7.99 17.16 -15.93
CA PRO A 279 -7.81 15.74 -16.20
C PRO A 279 -6.42 15.39 -16.74
N GLU A 280 -5.88 16.22 -17.63
CA GLU A 280 -4.54 15.99 -18.20
C GLU A 280 -3.42 16.07 -17.14
N ILE A 281 -3.57 16.91 -16.12
CA ILE A 281 -2.61 16.95 -15.01
C ILE A 281 -2.72 15.68 -14.17
N TYR A 282 -3.95 15.24 -13.89
CA TYR A 282 -4.18 13.97 -13.19
C TYR A 282 -3.58 12.79 -13.97
N LYS A 283 -3.83 12.71 -15.28
CA LYS A 283 -3.27 11.69 -16.18
C LYS A 283 -1.74 11.69 -16.14
N SER A 284 -1.12 12.85 -16.35
CA SER A 284 0.35 12.99 -16.32
C SER A 284 0.95 12.61 -14.96
N ASN A 285 0.27 12.96 -13.86
CA ASN A 285 0.74 12.59 -12.53
C ASN A 285 0.61 11.08 -12.26
N LEU A 286 -0.49 10.45 -12.68
CA LEU A 286 -0.67 9.01 -12.54
C LEU A 286 0.36 8.26 -13.37
N GLU A 287 0.61 8.71 -14.59
CA GLU A 287 1.64 8.16 -15.46
C GLU A 287 3.03 8.25 -14.85
N LYS A 288 3.42 9.39 -14.24
CA LYS A 288 4.70 9.51 -13.54
C LYS A 288 4.86 8.46 -12.44
N MET A 289 3.81 8.21 -11.67
CA MET A 289 3.80 7.18 -10.63
C MET A 289 3.91 5.76 -11.22
N MET A 290 3.17 5.47 -12.30
CA MET A 290 3.28 4.20 -13.05
C MET A 290 4.71 3.97 -13.53
N GLN A 291 5.32 5.01 -14.09
CA GLN A 291 6.69 4.99 -14.60
C GLN A 291 7.73 4.77 -13.49
N MET A 292 7.52 5.29 -12.27
CA MET A 292 8.40 4.98 -11.12
C MET A 292 8.39 3.47 -10.83
N ALA A 293 7.22 2.82 -10.83
CA ALA A 293 7.12 1.38 -10.62
C ALA A 293 7.76 0.57 -11.75
N LEU A 294 7.57 0.98 -13.01
CA LEU A 294 8.18 0.29 -14.17
C LEU A 294 9.69 0.49 -14.24
N ARG A 295 10.23 1.63 -13.78
CA ARG A 295 11.69 1.81 -13.64
C ARG A 295 12.28 0.95 -12.52
N ALA A 296 11.51 0.67 -11.46
CA ALA A 296 11.92 -0.25 -10.41
C ALA A 296 11.83 -1.72 -10.86
N ASN A 297 10.80 -2.08 -11.62
CA ASN A 297 10.64 -3.39 -12.24
C ASN A 297 9.83 -3.27 -13.55
N PRO A 298 10.45 -3.41 -14.73
CA PRO A 298 9.76 -3.33 -16.02
C PRO A 298 8.64 -4.38 -16.20
N ASN A 299 8.72 -5.49 -15.46
CA ASN A 299 7.74 -6.57 -15.47
C ASN A 299 6.63 -6.42 -14.42
N CYS A 300 6.54 -5.28 -13.74
CA CYS A 300 5.52 -5.03 -12.71
C CYS A 300 4.13 -4.97 -13.34
N ALA A 301 3.18 -5.76 -12.83
CA ALA A 301 1.77 -5.65 -13.22
C ALA A 301 1.13 -4.43 -12.53
N LEU A 302 0.62 -3.48 -13.31
CA LEU A 302 0.00 -2.27 -12.76
C LEU A 302 -1.52 -2.38 -12.80
N LEU A 303 -2.17 -2.33 -11.64
CA LEU A 303 -3.63 -2.24 -11.53
C LEU A 303 -4.02 -0.78 -11.29
N LEU A 304 -4.62 -0.14 -12.28
CA LEU A 304 -5.20 1.19 -12.09
C LEU A 304 -6.58 1.02 -11.47
N THR A 305 -6.91 1.81 -10.45
CA THR A 305 -8.26 1.75 -9.85
C THR A 305 -8.98 3.06 -10.03
N VAL A 306 -10.27 3.00 -10.34
CA VAL A 306 -11.10 4.20 -10.38
C VAL A 306 -11.53 4.51 -8.94
N PRO A 307 -11.30 5.73 -8.42
CA PRO A 307 -11.73 6.10 -7.07
C PRO A 307 -13.22 5.84 -6.87
N ASN A 308 -13.67 5.64 -5.63
CA ASN A 308 -15.11 5.55 -5.37
C ASN A 308 -15.84 6.83 -5.78
N ASP A 309 -17.15 6.72 -6.02
CA ASP A 309 -18.00 7.91 -6.09
C ASP A 309 -17.85 8.73 -4.80
N SER A 310 -18.07 10.04 -4.90
CA SER A 310 -18.00 10.94 -3.75
C SER A 310 -18.82 12.20 -3.95
N TYR A 311 -19.09 12.92 -2.86
CA TYR A 311 -19.70 14.26 -2.90
C TYR A 311 -18.69 15.33 -2.51
N TYR A 312 -18.65 16.41 -3.29
CA TYR A 312 -17.93 17.62 -2.92
C TYR A 312 -18.73 18.40 -1.87
N LYS A 313 -18.05 18.73 -0.76
CA LYS A 313 -18.64 19.44 0.40
C LYS A 313 -19.95 18.80 0.90
N ARG A 314 -20.04 17.47 0.82
CA ARG A 314 -21.20 16.66 1.28
C ARG A 314 -22.54 16.97 0.60
N ARG A 315 -22.53 17.80 -0.45
CA ARG A 315 -23.76 18.34 -1.07
C ARG A 315 -23.78 18.17 -2.57
N TYR A 316 -22.64 18.38 -3.23
CA TYR A 316 -22.57 18.42 -4.68
C TYR A 316 -22.00 17.11 -5.22
N LEU A 317 -22.67 16.55 -6.23
CA LEU A 317 -22.15 15.38 -6.94
C LEU A 317 -20.75 15.67 -7.49
N ASN A 318 -19.77 14.81 -7.18
CA ASN A 318 -18.43 14.96 -7.72
C ASN A 318 -18.33 14.37 -9.13
N LYS A 319 -18.60 15.19 -10.14
CA LYS A 319 -18.51 14.80 -11.56
C LYS A 319 -17.08 14.54 -12.04
N ASN A 320 -16.06 14.86 -11.24
CA ASN A 320 -14.67 14.70 -11.66
C ASN A 320 -14.23 13.23 -11.67
N ILE A 321 -14.86 12.34 -10.88
CA ILE A 321 -14.50 10.91 -10.85
C ILE A 321 -14.71 10.25 -12.22
N GLU A 322 -15.73 10.64 -12.98
CA GLU A 322 -15.92 10.16 -14.37
C GLU A 322 -14.79 10.63 -15.30
N ARG A 323 -14.28 11.85 -15.08
CA ARG A 323 -13.16 12.41 -15.85
C ARG A 323 -11.85 11.71 -15.50
N GLU A 324 -11.63 11.40 -14.21
CA GLU A 324 -10.51 10.54 -13.76
C GLU A 324 -10.59 9.16 -14.39
N ARG A 325 -11.78 8.54 -14.38
CA ARG A 325 -12.04 7.24 -15.00
C ARG A 325 -11.65 7.22 -16.48
N THR A 326 -11.95 8.28 -17.22
CA THR A 326 -11.54 8.38 -18.63
C THR A 326 -10.02 8.36 -18.77
N MET A 327 -9.31 9.19 -17.98
CA MET A 327 -7.84 9.25 -18.00
C MET A 327 -7.18 7.92 -17.57
N ILE A 328 -7.73 7.25 -16.55
CA ILE A 328 -7.27 5.93 -16.09
C ILE A 328 -7.40 4.89 -17.22
N ILE A 329 -8.53 4.86 -17.91
CA ILE A 329 -8.78 3.90 -18.98
C ILE A 329 -7.86 4.16 -20.17
N GLU A 330 -7.55 5.42 -20.48
CA GLU A 330 -6.57 5.77 -21.51
C GLU A 330 -5.17 5.25 -21.17
N LEU A 331 -4.70 5.49 -19.95
CA LEU A 331 -3.40 4.95 -19.49
C LEU A 331 -3.38 3.42 -19.48
N ALA A 332 -4.47 2.78 -19.07
CA ALA A 332 -4.57 1.33 -19.10
C ALA A 332 -4.44 0.76 -20.53
N ARG A 333 -4.98 1.46 -21.55
CA ARG A 333 -4.80 1.08 -22.96
C ARG A 333 -3.37 1.29 -23.43
N GLU A 334 -2.81 2.46 -23.13
CA GLU A 334 -1.47 2.85 -23.56
C GLU A 334 -0.40 1.90 -23.02
N TYR A 335 -0.54 1.47 -21.77
CA TYR A 335 0.41 0.61 -21.08
C TYR A 335 0.03 -0.88 -21.09
N ASN A 336 -1.07 -1.26 -21.75
CA ASN A 336 -1.61 -2.64 -21.73
C ASN A 336 -1.83 -3.18 -20.30
N MET A 337 -2.38 -2.34 -19.42
CA MET A 337 -2.62 -2.62 -17.99
C MET A 337 -4.10 -2.82 -17.70
N ALA A 338 -4.41 -3.30 -16.49
CA ALA A 338 -5.78 -3.57 -16.07
C ALA A 338 -6.38 -2.41 -15.25
N VAL A 339 -7.72 -2.28 -15.31
CA VAL A 339 -8.50 -1.37 -14.47
C VAL A 339 -9.42 -2.14 -13.54
N TRP A 340 -9.43 -1.78 -12.26
CA TRP A 340 -10.52 -2.12 -11.34
C TRP A 340 -11.40 -0.89 -11.09
N ASP A 341 -12.59 -0.89 -11.68
CA ASP A 341 -13.48 0.26 -11.73
C ASP A 341 -14.48 0.27 -10.57
N LEU A 342 -14.01 0.62 -9.37
CA LEU A 342 -14.86 0.67 -8.17
C LEU A 342 -16.02 1.64 -8.33
N TYR A 343 -15.80 2.82 -8.93
CA TYR A 343 -16.88 3.76 -9.25
C TYR A 343 -18.00 3.12 -10.08
N GLY A 344 -17.63 2.39 -11.14
CA GLY A 344 -18.58 1.66 -11.98
C GLY A 344 -19.31 0.54 -11.23
N VAL A 345 -18.61 -0.18 -10.36
CA VAL A 345 -19.17 -1.23 -9.48
C VAL A 345 -20.17 -0.65 -8.48
N MET A 346 -19.89 0.53 -7.93
CA MET A 346 -20.79 1.21 -6.99
C MET A 346 -22.11 1.67 -7.63
N GLY A 347 -22.12 1.90 -8.95
CA GLY A 347 -23.26 2.45 -9.69
C GLY A 347 -23.01 3.82 -10.31
N GLY A 348 -21.78 4.37 -10.19
CA GLY A 348 -21.39 5.64 -10.77
C GLY A 348 -21.87 6.86 -10.00
N LEU A 349 -22.10 7.98 -10.70
CA LEU A 349 -22.35 9.30 -10.12
C LEU A 349 -23.51 9.29 -9.12
N GLY A 350 -23.23 9.67 -7.87
CA GLY A 350 -24.23 9.75 -6.81
C GLY A 350 -24.47 8.46 -6.03
N SER A 351 -23.86 7.34 -6.45
CA SER A 351 -23.93 6.05 -5.76
C SER A 351 -23.46 6.09 -4.30
N SER A 352 -22.62 7.06 -3.92
CA SER A 352 -22.18 7.25 -2.54
C SER A 352 -23.35 7.42 -1.58
N LYS A 353 -24.40 8.11 -2.01
CA LYS A 353 -25.60 8.33 -1.18
C LYS A 353 -26.39 7.04 -0.99
N THR A 354 -26.45 6.20 -2.02
CA THR A 354 -27.04 4.85 -1.95
C THR A 354 -26.24 3.98 -0.98
N TRP A 355 -24.92 3.97 -1.09
CA TRP A 355 -24.04 3.20 -0.19
C TRP A 355 -24.12 3.70 1.26
N GLU A 356 -24.21 5.01 1.48
CA GLU A 356 -24.39 5.61 2.81
C GLU A 356 -25.74 5.23 3.43
N SER A 357 -26.83 5.29 2.66
CA SER A 357 -28.16 4.91 3.12
C SER A 357 -28.27 3.42 3.47
N ASN A 358 -27.32 2.60 2.98
CA ASN A 358 -27.20 1.17 3.29
C ASN A 358 -26.08 0.88 4.32
N GLY A 359 -25.57 1.89 5.02
CA GLY A 359 -24.61 1.73 6.11
C GLY A 359 -23.18 1.37 5.68
N LEU A 360 -22.84 1.50 4.39
CA LEU A 360 -21.51 1.21 3.85
C LEU A 360 -20.62 2.46 3.73
N MET A 361 -21.20 3.66 3.73
CA MET A 361 -20.46 4.92 3.71
C MET A 361 -20.82 5.83 4.88
N ARG A 362 -19.88 6.70 5.26
CA ARG A 362 -20.07 7.71 6.30
C ARG A 362 -20.88 8.89 5.75
N GLY A 363 -21.46 9.69 6.65
CA GLY A 363 -22.21 10.89 6.30
C GLY A 363 -21.39 12.04 5.70
N ASP A 364 -20.08 11.85 5.48
CA ASP A 364 -19.26 12.74 4.65
C ASP A 364 -19.38 12.43 3.14
N LEU A 365 -19.98 11.28 2.79
CA LEU A 365 -20.17 10.79 1.42
C LEU A 365 -18.84 10.66 0.65
N ILE A 366 -17.75 10.42 1.37
CA ILE A 366 -16.42 10.16 0.81
C ILE A 366 -15.89 8.85 1.37
N HIS A 367 -15.88 8.70 2.71
CA HIS A 367 -15.28 7.55 3.38
C HIS A 367 -16.27 6.42 3.63
N PHE A 368 -15.74 5.20 3.72
CA PHE A 368 -16.56 4.02 4.05
C PHE A 368 -16.72 3.88 5.57
N THR A 369 -17.79 3.19 5.98
CA THR A 369 -17.88 2.64 7.34
C THR A 369 -16.92 1.45 7.48
N HIS A 370 -16.76 0.92 8.69
CA HIS A 370 -15.95 -0.27 8.90
C HIS A 370 -16.43 -1.46 8.05
N SER A 371 -17.74 -1.73 8.08
CA SER A 371 -18.38 -2.74 7.21
C SER A 371 -18.20 -2.43 5.71
N GLY A 372 -18.30 -1.16 5.32
CA GLY A 372 -18.06 -0.74 3.94
C GLY A 372 -16.64 -1.00 3.45
N TYR A 373 -15.62 -0.81 4.30
CA TYR A 373 -14.24 -1.14 3.95
C TYR A 373 -14.03 -2.65 3.79
N HIS A 374 -14.61 -3.48 4.66
CA HIS A 374 -14.57 -4.94 4.50
C HIS A 374 -15.28 -5.39 3.21
N PHE A 375 -16.47 -4.85 2.93
CA PHE A 375 -17.18 -5.16 1.69
C PHE A 375 -16.40 -4.71 0.44
N LYS A 376 -15.72 -3.56 0.50
CA LYS A 376 -14.80 -3.12 -0.56
C LYS A 376 -13.65 -4.11 -0.75
N ALA A 377 -13.10 -4.69 0.33
CA ALA A 377 -12.06 -5.71 0.24
C ALA A 377 -12.59 -7.00 -0.41
N GLU A 378 -13.80 -7.45 -0.04
CA GLU A 378 -14.43 -8.61 -0.66
C GLU A 378 -14.64 -8.42 -2.17
N LEU A 379 -15.07 -7.23 -2.61
CA LEU A 379 -15.16 -6.89 -4.03
C LEU A 379 -13.79 -6.97 -4.71
N TYR A 380 -12.75 -6.43 -4.08
CA TYR A 380 -11.39 -6.50 -4.63
C TYR A 380 -10.92 -7.96 -4.74
N ILE A 381 -11.04 -8.76 -3.68
CA ILE A 381 -10.63 -10.18 -3.66
C ILE A 381 -11.40 -10.98 -4.72
N ASP A 382 -12.71 -10.76 -4.86
CA ASP A 382 -13.52 -11.40 -5.90
C ASP A 382 -13.05 -11.03 -7.31
N SER A 383 -12.66 -9.77 -7.53
CA SER A 383 -12.10 -9.34 -8.82
C SER A 383 -10.72 -9.93 -9.12
N LEU A 384 -9.87 -10.10 -8.09
CA LEU A 384 -8.58 -10.78 -8.19
C LEU A 384 -8.77 -12.27 -8.53
N LEU A 385 -9.75 -12.93 -7.91
CA LEU A 385 -10.05 -14.34 -8.20
C LEU A 385 -10.57 -14.53 -9.63
N LYS A 386 -11.45 -13.65 -10.09
CA LYS A 386 -11.92 -13.65 -11.48
C LYS A 386 -10.76 -13.45 -12.47
N PHE A 387 -9.79 -12.61 -12.13
CA PHE A 387 -8.56 -12.45 -12.92
C PHE A 387 -7.77 -13.76 -13.00
N ILE A 388 -7.54 -14.43 -11.87
CA ILE A 388 -6.84 -15.73 -11.84
C ILE A 388 -7.57 -16.74 -12.73
N ASP A 389 -8.89 -16.86 -12.57
CA ASP A 389 -9.72 -17.77 -13.38
C ASP A 389 -9.69 -17.44 -14.87
N GLN A 390 -9.68 -16.15 -15.23
CA GLN A 390 -9.59 -15.68 -16.61
C GLN A 390 -8.26 -16.10 -17.23
N MET A 391 -7.15 -15.91 -16.52
CA MET A 391 -5.81 -16.24 -17.02
C MET A 391 -5.60 -17.76 -17.16
N GLU A 392 -6.20 -18.58 -16.29
CA GLU A 392 -6.20 -20.04 -16.43
C GLU A 392 -6.92 -20.53 -17.70
N LYS A 393 -8.05 -19.90 -18.04
CA LYS A 393 -8.84 -20.25 -19.24
C LYS A 393 -8.12 -19.91 -20.54
N ILE A 394 -7.45 -18.75 -20.60
CA ILE A 394 -6.67 -18.31 -21.78
C ILE A 394 -5.59 -19.35 -22.10
N LYS A 395 -4.82 -19.79 -21.10
CA LYS A 395 -3.80 -20.82 -21.28
C LYS A 395 -4.34 -22.16 -21.75
N THR A 396 -5.45 -22.61 -21.17
CA THR A 396 -6.06 -23.89 -21.57
C THR A 396 -6.50 -23.88 -23.03
N THR A 397 -6.90 -22.73 -23.55
CA THR A 397 -7.28 -22.55 -24.96
C THR A 397 -6.04 -22.56 -25.87
N ASN A 398 -4.97 -21.87 -25.48
CA ASN A 398 -3.73 -21.80 -26.26
C ASN A 398 -2.97 -23.14 -26.31
N ASN A 399 -3.12 -24.02 -25.30
CA ASN A 399 -2.51 -25.36 -25.31
C ASN A 399 -3.31 -26.41 -26.13
N LYS A 400 -4.49 -26.06 -26.64
CA LYS A 400 -5.36 -26.95 -27.44
C LYS A 400 -5.33 -26.63 -28.94
N LEU A 401 -4.63 -25.58 -29.32
CA LEU A 401 -4.31 -25.19 -30.70
C LEU A 401 -2.86 -25.58 -30.99
#